data_AF-A0A2P4SCU2-F1
#
_entry.id   AF-A0A2P4SCU2-F1
#
_cell.length_a   1.000
_cell.length_b   1.000
_cell.length_c   1.000
_cell.angle_alpha   90.00
_cell.angle_beta   90.00
_cell.angle_gamma   90.00
#
_symmetry.space_group_name_H-M   'P 1'
#
loop_
_entity.id
_entity.type
_entity.pdbx_description
1 polymer ?
#
loop_
_entity_poly.entity_id
_entity_poly.type
_entity_poly.pdbx_seq_one_letter_code
_entity_poly.pdbx_strand_id
1 'polypeptide(L)'
;EAVRKAKAEMKEYMEEEQRREIEATEQRMAHKLRCALLECAKEKMQAVAKARKQEREVALSEAAVQHRKHIEQLKEESMLAEELYRKTIEQLNRGKCNEMNIALSIKQKENQIEMEKQMKELEAIHLDELEKVMITLKTAEDQVKALEQKLEKMGAWKDSLETEIQATRQAFQKYIDATFPNLSPGQADFILPLRTTFEPKDIPKEAEGNDNEYKRPSTESVRVTAMSKQHFK
;
A
#
# COMPACT_ATOMS: atom_id res chain seq x y z
N GLU A 1 59.15 -101.30 92.49
CA GLU A 1 58.74 -99.89 92.29
C GLU A 1 59.11 -99.30 90.93
N ALA A 2 60.34 -99.49 90.43
CA ALA A 2 60.81 -98.91 89.16
C ALA A 2 59.93 -99.23 87.93
N VAL A 3 59.42 -100.47 87.82
CA VAL A 3 58.55 -100.89 86.70
C VAL A 3 57.20 -100.13 86.69
N ARG A 4 56.68 -99.75 87.87
CA ARG A 4 55.41 -99.00 87.99
C ARG A 4 55.58 -97.54 87.56
N LYS A 5 56.73 -96.94 87.89
CA LYS A 5 57.09 -95.56 87.53
C LYS A 5 57.38 -95.44 86.02
N ALA A 6 58.14 -96.37 85.45
CA ALA A 6 58.39 -96.44 84.01
C ALA A 6 57.10 -96.64 83.19
N LYS A 7 56.14 -97.42 83.72
CA LYS A 7 54.82 -97.59 83.08
C LYS A 7 53.95 -96.32 83.13
N ALA A 8 54.09 -95.51 84.18
CA ALA A 8 53.38 -94.23 84.31
C ALA A 8 53.98 -93.15 83.40
N GLU A 9 55.31 -93.02 83.36
CA GLU A 9 56.03 -92.10 82.48
C GLU A 9 55.82 -92.45 81.00
N MET A 10 55.82 -93.74 80.64
CA MET A 10 55.46 -94.19 79.29
C MET A 10 54.01 -93.83 78.95
N LYS A 11 53.08 -93.87 79.91
CA LYS A 11 51.68 -93.51 79.69
C LYS A 11 51.53 -92.00 79.45
N GLU A 12 52.17 -91.17 80.25
CA GLU A 12 52.15 -89.70 80.07
C GLU A 12 52.79 -89.29 78.74
N TYR A 13 53.91 -89.91 78.35
CA TYR A 13 54.52 -89.65 77.04
C TYR A 13 53.59 -90.02 75.88
N MET A 14 52.92 -91.17 75.95
CA MET A 14 51.94 -91.57 74.94
C MET A 14 50.72 -90.64 74.90
N GLU A 15 50.24 -90.15 76.05
CA GLU A 15 49.15 -89.18 76.13
C GLU A 15 49.54 -87.80 75.57
N GLU A 16 50.80 -87.38 75.73
CA GLU A 16 51.29 -86.12 75.19
C GLU A 16 51.56 -86.18 73.68
N GLU A 17 52.10 -87.29 73.17
CA GLU A 17 52.21 -87.51 71.72
C GLU A 17 50.83 -87.57 71.07
N GLN A 18 49.85 -88.25 71.67
CA GLN A 18 48.45 -88.22 71.21
C GLN A 18 47.88 -86.79 71.17
N ARG A 19 48.20 -85.96 72.18
CA ARG A 19 47.74 -84.57 72.22
C ARG A 19 48.37 -83.73 71.10
N ARG A 20 49.67 -83.90 70.85
CA ARG A 20 50.38 -83.22 69.74
C ARG A 20 49.82 -83.61 68.38
N GLU A 21 49.51 -84.90 68.19
CA GLU A 21 48.85 -85.38 66.97
C GLU A 21 47.46 -84.75 66.79
N ILE A 22 46.64 -84.71 67.85
CA ILE A 22 45.31 -84.07 67.83
C ILE A 22 45.44 -82.59 67.47
N GLU A 23 46.29 -81.83 68.16
CA GLU A 23 46.51 -80.40 67.90
C GLU A 23 47.01 -80.15 66.45
N ALA A 24 47.92 -80.97 65.94
CA ALA A 24 48.39 -80.89 64.56
C ALA A 24 47.28 -81.23 63.54
N THR A 25 46.34 -82.13 63.87
CA THR A 25 45.17 -82.39 63.02
C THR A 25 44.18 -81.22 63.07
N GLU A 26 43.93 -80.64 64.25
CA GLU A 26 43.06 -79.48 64.42
C GLU A 26 43.58 -78.25 63.69
N GLN A 27 44.87 -77.95 63.78
CA GLN A 27 45.48 -76.84 63.03
C GLN A 27 45.37 -77.03 61.52
N ARG A 28 45.59 -78.26 61.02
CA ARG A 28 45.39 -78.58 59.59
C ARG A 28 43.93 -78.42 59.17
N MET A 29 42.99 -78.84 60.00
CA MET A 29 41.55 -78.67 59.74
C MET A 29 41.15 -77.18 59.78
N ALA A 30 41.63 -76.42 60.77
CA ALA A 30 41.39 -74.98 60.88
C ALA A 30 41.96 -74.21 59.69
N HIS A 31 43.16 -74.57 59.22
CA HIS A 31 43.74 -73.99 58.02
C HIS A 31 42.90 -74.30 56.77
N LYS A 32 42.48 -75.56 56.57
CA LYS A 32 41.60 -75.94 55.46
C LYS A 32 40.27 -75.18 55.51
N LEU A 33 39.65 -75.07 56.68
CA LEU A 33 38.43 -74.31 56.87
C LEU A 33 38.63 -72.83 56.54
N ARG A 34 39.75 -72.24 56.98
CA ARG A 34 40.10 -70.85 56.66
C ARG A 34 40.28 -70.63 55.16
N CYS A 35 40.96 -71.53 54.46
CA CYS A 35 41.11 -71.47 53.01
C CYS A 35 39.74 -71.55 52.31
N ALA A 36 38.88 -72.49 52.71
CA ALA A 36 37.52 -72.62 52.16
C ALA A 36 36.66 -71.37 52.42
N LEU A 37 36.76 -70.75 53.60
CA LEU A 37 36.06 -69.51 53.91
C LEU A 37 36.55 -68.33 53.04
N LEU A 38 37.85 -68.24 52.78
CA LEU A 38 38.43 -67.22 51.91
C LEU A 38 37.98 -67.39 50.45
N GLU A 39 37.94 -68.63 49.95
CA GLU A 39 37.44 -68.96 48.61
C GLU A 39 35.95 -68.62 48.49
N CYS A 40 35.13 -69.04 49.45
CA CYS A 40 33.71 -68.72 49.50
C CYS A 40 33.47 -67.20 49.56
N ALA A 41 34.24 -66.46 50.35
CA ALA A 41 34.15 -65.00 50.40
C ALA A 41 34.50 -64.36 49.05
N LYS A 42 35.53 -64.87 48.36
CA LYS A 42 35.92 -64.41 47.02
C LYS A 42 34.83 -64.69 45.98
N GLU A 43 34.26 -65.89 45.98
CA GLU A 43 33.15 -66.26 45.09
C GLU A 43 31.91 -65.41 45.33
N LYS A 44 31.55 -65.18 46.61
CA LYS A 44 30.46 -64.29 46.99
C LYS A 44 30.68 -62.87 46.47
N MET A 45 31.89 -62.32 46.63
CA MET A 45 32.20 -60.99 46.11
C MET A 45 32.06 -60.94 44.59
N GLN A 46 32.53 -61.96 43.87
CA GLN A 46 32.40 -62.04 42.41
C GLN A 46 30.94 -62.18 41.97
N ALA A 47 30.14 -63.00 42.65
CA ALA A 47 28.72 -63.17 42.37
C ALA A 47 27.95 -61.86 42.59
N VAL A 48 28.19 -61.16 43.71
CA VAL A 48 27.57 -59.85 44.00
C VAL A 48 28.02 -58.80 42.98
N ALA A 49 29.30 -58.77 42.59
CA ALA A 49 29.78 -57.83 41.59
C ALA A 49 29.11 -58.06 40.22
N LYS A 50 28.93 -59.33 39.81
CA LYS A 50 28.22 -59.69 38.57
C LYS A 50 26.75 -59.29 38.64
N ALA A 51 26.05 -59.62 39.73
CA ALA A 51 24.64 -59.25 39.92
C ALA A 51 24.45 -57.72 39.86
N ARG A 52 25.29 -56.95 40.58
CA ARG A 52 25.26 -55.47 40.54
C ARG A 52 25.57 -54.91 39.16
N LYS A 53 26.45 -55.54 38.39
CA LYS A 53 26.76 -55.12 37.02
C LYS A 53 25.55 -55.32 36.12
N GLN A 54 24.87 -56.47 36.21
CA GLN A 54 23.66 -56.75 35.47
C GLN A 54 22.50 -55.82 35.85
N GLU A 55 22.27 -55.57 37.15
CA GLU A 55 21.27 -54.61 37.61
C GLU A 55 21.51 -53.21 37.04
N ARG A 56 22.77 -52.75 37.04
CA ARG A 56 23.13 -51.45 36.46
C ARG A 56 22.92 -51.41 34.95
N GLU A 57 23.29 -52.48 34.24
CA GLU A 57 23.08 -52.57 32.78
C GLU A 57 21.59 -52.53 32.43
N VAL A 58 20.76 -53.25 33.17
CA VAL A 58 19.29 -53.23 33.01
C VAL A 58 18.75 -51.83 33.30
N ALA A 59 19.09 -51.23 34.45
CA ALA A 59 18.63 -49.89 34.83
C ALA A 59 19.03 -48.82 33.80
N LEU A 60 20.25 -48.89 33.25
CA LEU A 60 20.71 -47.98 32.20
C LEU A 60 19.94 -48.19 30.89
N SER A 61 19.67 -49.45 30.51
CA SER A 61 18.91 -49.75 29.30
C SER A 61 17.45 -49.26 29.40
N GLU A 62 16.80 -49.46 30.54
CA GLU A 62 15.44 -49.00 30.80
C GLU A 62 15.38 -47.47 30.83
N ALA A 63 16.34 -46.82 31.50
CA ALA A 63 16.44 -45.36 31.50
C ALA A 63 16.62 -44.79 30.08
N ALA A 64 17.44 -45.45 29.24
CA ALA A 64 17.63 -45.04 27.84
C ALA A 64 16.34 -45.19 27.01
N VAL A 65 15.58 -46.27 27.21
CA VAL A 65 14.29 -46.48 26.54
C VAL A 65 13.27 -45.43 26.97
N GLN A 66 13.14 -45.16 28.27
CA GLN A 66 12.24 -44.13 28.78
C GLN A 66 12.64 -42.75 28.26
N HIS A 67 13.93 -42.43 28.24
CA HIS A 67 14.41 -41.16 27.71
C HIS A 67 14.06 -40.98 26.23
N ARG A 68 14.23 -42.02 25.41
CA ARG A 68 13.82 -41.99 23.99
C ARG A 68 12.33 -41.77 23.84
N LYS A 69 11.52 -42.50 24.61
CA LYS A 69 10.06 -42.36 24.60
C LYS A 69 9.62 -40.94 24.96
N HIS A 70 10.21 -40.34 25.99
CA HIS A 70 9.91 -38.96 26.37
C HIS A 70 10.32 -37.96 25.29
N ILE A 71 11.46 -38.16 24.63
CA ILE A 71 11.86 -37.31 23.49
C ILE A 71 10.87 -37.43 22.33
N GLU A 72 10.40 -38.64 22.02
CA GLU A 72 9.41 -38.86 20.96
C GLU A 72 8.08 -38.18 21.30
N GLN A 73 7.59 -38.34 22.53
CA GLN A 73 6.38 -37.64 23.01
C GLN A 73 6.52 -36.12 22.92
N LEU A 74 7.65 -35.57 23.38
CA LEU A 74 7.91 -34.13 23.29
C LEU A 74 7.93 -33.64 21.83
N LYS A 75 8.46 -34.43 20.90
CA LYS A 75 8.45 -34.10 19.47
C LYS A 75 7.03 -34.10 18.90
N GLU A 76 6.23 -35.11 19.23
CA GLU A 76 4.84 -35.20 18.79
C GLU A 76 4.01 -34.03 19.32
N GLU A 77 4.14 -33.71 20.62
CA GLU A 77 3.48 -32.56 21.24
C GLU A 77 3.93 -31.24 20.61
N SER A 78 5.23 -31.08 20.32
CA SER A 78 5.78 -29.90 19.65
C SER A 78 5.20 -29.74 18.24
N MET A 79 5.15 -30.82 17.45
CA MET A 79 4.58 -30.77 16.09
C MET A 79 3.11 -30.38 16.12
N LEU A 80 2.33 -30.96 17.03
CA LEU A 80 0.91 -30.63 17.17
C LEU A 80 0.70 -29.16 17.58
N ALA A 81 1.49 -28.67 18.54
CA ALA A 81 1.45 -27.27 18.96
C ALA A 81 1.81 -26.32 17.81
N GLU A 82 2.89 -26.61 17.07
CA GLU A 82 3.30 -25.83 15.90
C GLU A 82 2.22 -25.79 14.82
N GLU A 83 1.57 -26.92 14.53
CA GLU A 83 0.47 -26.97 13.57
C GLU A 83 -0.73 -26.13 14.00
N LEU A 84 -1.09 -26.16 15.28
CA LEU A 84 -2.17 -25.34 15.84
C LEU A 84 -1.84 -23.85 15.74
N TYR A 85 -0.62 -23.46 16.11
CA TYR A 85 -0.17 -22.07 15.98
C TYR A 85 -0.14 -21.63 14.52
N ARG A 86 0.37 -22.47 13.61
CA ARG A 86 0.39 -22.19 12.17
C ARG A 86 -1.03 -21.96 11.63
N LYS A 87 -1.98 -22.86 11.93
CA LYS A 87 -3.39 -22.72 11.53
C LYS A 87 -4.01 -21.44 12.08
N THR A 88 -3.71 -21.10 13.33
CA THR A 88 -4.23 -19.88 13.99
C THR A 88 -3.67 -18.62 13.33
N ILE A 89 -2.36 -18.57 13.07
CA ILE A 89 -1.70 -17.45 12.39
C ILE A 89 -2.24 -17.29 10.96
N GLU A 90 -2.41 -18.39 10.23
CA GLU A 90 -3.00 -18.35 8.88
C GLU A 90 -4.43 -17.82 8.89
N GLN A 91 -5.27 -18.25 9.84
CA GLN A 91 -6.62 -17.73 10.00
C GLN A 91 -6.62 -16.23 10.33
N LEU A 92 -5.76 -15.80 11.26
CA LEU A 92 -5.61 -14.40 11.62
C LEU A 92 -5.17 -13.55 10.42
N ASN A 93 -4.18 -14.03 9.66
CA ASN A 93 -3.69 -13.35 8.46
C ASN A 93 -4.78 -13.22 7.39
N ARG A 94 -5.58 -14.27 7.16
CA ARG A 94 -6.73 -14.21 6.26
C ARG A 94 -7.76 -13.18 6.74
N GLY A 95 -8.08 -13.17 8.04
CA GLY A 95 -8.98 -12.18 8.65
C GLY A 95 -8.47 -10.75 8.44
N LYS A 96 -7.19 -10.50 8.74
CA LYS A 96 -6.57 -9.17 8.58
C LYS A 96 -6.50 -8.71 7.13
N CYS A 97 -6.20 -9.61 6.20
CA CYS A 97 -6.22 -9.31 4.77
C CYS A 97 -7.62 -8.91 4.31
N ASN A 98 -8.65 -9.64 4.76
CA ASN A 98 -10.04 -9.31 4.44
C ASN A 98 -10.47 -7.96 5.03
N GLU A 99 -10.14 -7.69 6.30
CA GLU A 99 -10.40 -6.39 6.94
C GLU A 99 -9.76 -5.24 6.16
N MET A 100 -8.49 -5.40 5.76
CA MET A 100 -7.76 -4.40 4.97
C MET A 100 -8.39 -4.17 3.59
N ASN A 101 -8.78 -5.24 2.90
CA ASN A 101 -9.44 -5.15 1.60
C ASN A 101 -10.80 -4.44 1.69
N ILE A 102 -11.59 -4.71 2.74
CA ILE A 102 -12.85 -4.02 3.00
C ILE A 102 -12.60 -2.53 3.25
N ALA A 103 -11.65 -2.20 4.12
CA ALA A 103 -11.31 -0.80 4.43
C ALA A 103 -10.85 -0.03 3.18
N LEU A 104 -10.02 -0.66 2.34
CA LEU A 104 -9.56 -0.10 1.08
C LEU A 104 -10.72 0.12 0.10
N SER A 105 -11.64 -0.84 -0.03
CA SER A 105 -12.82 -0.70 -0.89
C SER A 105 -13.75 0.42 -0.42
N ILE A 106 -13.95 0.55 0.90
CA ILE A 106 -14.73 1.65 1.48
C ILE A 106 -14.08 2.99 1.13
N LYS A 107 -12.77 3.14 1.37
CA LYS A 107 -12.04 4.38 1.07
C LYS A 107 -12.07 4.75 -0.41
N GLN A 108 -11.94 3.76 -1.29
CA GLN A 108 -12.08 3.98 -2.73
C GLN A 108 -13.47 4.49 -3.11
N LYS A 109 -14.53 3.89 -2.55
CA LYS A 109 -15.91 4.34 -2.78
C LYS A 109 -16.17 5.74 -2.22
N GLU A 110 -15.68 6.05 -1.03
CA GLU A 110 -15.79 7.39 -0.44
C GLU A 110 -15.12 8.45 -1.32
N ASN A 111 -13.91 8.17 -1.81
CA ASN A 111 -13.20 9.07 -2.72
C ASN A 111 -13.95 9.26 -4.05
N GLN A 112 -14.52 8.19 -4.60
CA GLN A 112 -15.32 8.25 -5.82
C GLN A 112 -16.57 9.13 -5.62
N ILE A 113 -17.28 8.95 -4.51
CA ILE A 113 -18.47 9.75 -4.17
C ILE A 113 -18.10 11.23 -4.00
N GLU A 114 -16.99 11.52 -3.33
CA GLU A 114 -16.52 12.89 -3.13
C GLU A 114 -16.14 13.56 -4.46
N MET A 115 -15.45 12.84 -5.35
CA MET A 115 -15.13 13.36 -6.69
C MET A 115 -16.40 13.63 -7.51
N GLU A 116 -17.37 12.72 -7.49
CA GLU A 116 -18.65 12.90 -8.18
C GLU A 116 -19.44 14.09 -7.64
N LYS A 117 -19.39 14.31 -6.32
CA LYS A 117 -19.99 15.46 -5.68
C LYS A 117 -19.34 16.76 -6.14
N GLN A 118 -18.01 16.82 -6.13
CA GLN A 118 -17.25 17.99 -6.60
C GLN A 118 -17.50 18.29 -8.09
N MET A 119 -17.58 17.25 -8.92
CA MET A 119 -17.94 17.38 -10.33
C MET A 119 -19.34 17.98 -10.51
N LYS A 120 -20.35 17.49 -9.78
CA LYS A 120 -21.71 18.03 -9.84
C LYS A 120 -21.81 19.47 -9.35
N GLU A 121 -21.06 19.81 -8.30
CA GLU A 121 -20.99 21.19 -7.79
C GLU A 121 -20.36 22.13 -8.84
N LEU A 122 -19.28 21.70 -9.49
CA LEU A 122 -18.64 22.48 -10.55
C LEU A 122 -19.54 22.61 -11.79
N GLU A 123 -20.22 21.54 -12.19
CA GLU A 123 -21.21 21.55 -13.28
C GLU A 123 -22.34 22.54 -12.99
N ALA A 124 -22.85 22.58 -11.74
CA ALA A 124 -23.89 23.54 -11.35
C ALA A 124 -23.41 24.99 -11.45
N ILE A 125 -22.16 25.28 -11.05
CA ILE A 125 -21.56 26.61 -11.17
C ILE A 125 -21.41 26.99 -12.64
N HIS A 126 -20.88 26.10 -13.47
CA HIS A 126 -20.72 26.36 -14.90
C HIS A 126 -22.06 26.60 -15.61
N LEU A 127 -23.12 25.87 -15.22
CA LEU A 127 -24.46 26.08 -15.76
C LEU A 127 -25.02 27.47 -15.39
N ASP A 128 -24.85 27.91 -14.13
CA ASP A 128 -25.25 29.26 -13.69
C ASP A 128 -24.46 30.36 -14.42
N GLU A 129 -23.16 30.17 -14.64
CA GLU A 129 -22.34 31.09 -15.43
C GLU A 129 -22.80 31.13 -16.90
N LEU A 130 -23.10 29.99 -17.50
CA LEU A 130 -23.61 29.90 -18.86
C LEU A 130 -24.96 30.61 -19.00
N GLU A 131 -25.86 30.45 -18.03
CA GLU A 131 -27.15 31.14 -17.99
C GLU A 131 -26.97 32.66 -17.96
N LYS A 132 -26.05 33.17 -17.13
CA LYS A 132 -25.73 34.62 -17.09
C LYS A 132 -25.23 35.12 -18.45
N VAL A 133 -24.34 34.38 -19.11
CA VAL A 133 -23.83 34.72 -20.45
C VAL A 133 -24.94 34.68 -21.51
N MET A 134 -25.86 33.72 -21.42
CA MET A 134 -27.01 33.67 -22.33
C MET A 134 -27.94 34.88 -22.16
N ILE A 135 -28.16 35.34 -20.92
CA ILE A 135 -28.97 36.54 -20.66
C ILE A 135 -28.30 37.80 -21.23
N THR A 136 -26.98 37.96 -21.05
CA THR A 136 -26.25 39.12 -21.58
C THR A 136 -26.23 39.11 -23.10
N LEU A 137 -26.02 37.94 -23.72
CA LEU A 137 -26.08 37.77 -25.18
C LEU A 137 -27.46 38.17 -25.71
N LYS A 138 -28.54 37.65 -25.14
CA LYS A 138 -29.91 37.98 -25.55
C LYS A 138 -30.20 39.48 -25.43
N THR A 139 -29.71 40.11 -24.36
CA THR A 139 -29.84 41.56 -24.17
C THR A 139 -29.11 42.34 -25.26
N ALA A 140 -27.90 41.92 -25.63
CA ALA A 140 -27.13 42.54 -26.71
C ALA A 140 -27.80 42.32 -28.08
N GLU A 141 -28.33 41.11 -28.34
CA GLU A 141 -29.09 40.82 -29.57
C GLU A 141 -30.33 41.71 -29.70
N ASP A 142 -31.07 41.92 -28.61
CA ASP A 142 -32.26 42.79 -28.61
C ASP A 142 -31.88 44.26 -28.83
N GLN A 143 -30.72 44.70 -28.32
CA GLN A 143 -30.17 46.03 -28.62
C GLN A 143 -29.78 46.17 -30.10
N VAL A 144 -29.14 45.16 -30.68
CA VAL A 144 -28.79 45.14 -32.11
C VAL A 144 -30.05 45.23 -32.97
N LYS A 145 -31.08 44.42 -32.69
CA LYS A 145 -32.37 44.49 -33.41
C LYS A 145 -33.02 45.87 -33.30
N ALA A 146 -32.95 46.51 -32.12
CA ALA A 146 -33.49 47.84 -31.94
C ALA A 146 -32.73 48.91 -32.75
N LEU A 147 -31.40 48.77 -32.88
CA LEU A 147 -30.58 49.63 -33.72
C LEU A 147 -30.87 49.40 -35.21
N GLU A 148 -31.01 48.15 -35.65
CA GLU A 148 -31.40 47.79 -37.02
C GLU A 148 -32.73 48.44 -37.41
N GLN A 149 -33.76 48.37 -36.55
CA GLN A 149 -35.05 49.03 -36.81
C GLN A 149 -34.94 50.56 -36.88
N LYS A 150 -34.08 51.18 -36.06
CA LYS A 150 -33.82 52.63 -36.16
C LYS A 150 -33.11 52.98 -37.45
N LEU A 151 -32.15 52.16 -37.87
CA LEU A 151 -31.41 52.35 -39.11
C LEU A 151 -32.33 52.21 -40.33
N GLU A 152 -33.24 51.22 -40.33
CA GLU A 152 -34.24 51.04 -41.37
C GLU A 152 -35.15 52.27 -41.52
N LYS A 153 -35.65 52.81 -40.40
CA LYS A 153 -36.44 54.06 -40.40
C LYS A 153 -35.63 55.24 -40.94
N MET A 154 -34.39 55.42 -40.47
CA MET A 154 -33.51 56.49 -40.99
C MET A 154 -33.23 56.32 -42.49
N GLY A 155 -33.07 55.08 -42.97
CA GLY A 155 -32.94 54.75 -44.39
C GLY A 155 -34.17 55.20 -45.19
N ALA A 156 -35.37 54.83 -44.73
CA ALA A 156 -36.62 55.24 -45.39
C ALA A 156 -36.80 56.77 -45.41
N TRP A 157 -36.44 57.46 -44.32
CA TRP A 157 -36.44 58.92 -44.27
C TRP A 157 -35.45 59.54 -45.25
N LYS A 158 -34.22 59.00 -45.31
CA LYS A 158 -33.19 59.42 -46.28
C LYS A 158 -33.71 59.26 -47.71
N ASP A 159 -34.30 58.11 -48.04
CA ASP A 159 -34.82 57.83 -49.39
C ASP A 159 -35.99 58.76 -49.74
N SER A 160 -36.91 59.02 -48.80
CA SER A 160 -38.00 59.99 -49.00
C SER A 160 -37.46 61.40 -49.29
N LEU A 161 -36.52 61.89 -48.48
CA LEU A 161 -35.89 63.19 -48.69
C LEU A 161 -35.12 63.25 -50.02
N GLU A 162 -34.47 62.16 -50.41
CA GLU A 162 -33.80 62.04 -51.69
C GLU A 162 -34.78 62.19 -52.86
N THR A 163 -35.92 61.50 -52.79
CA THR A 163 -36.96 61.58 -53.84
C THR A 163 -37.58 62.99 -53.94
N GLU A 164 -37.83 63.67 -52.82
CA GLU A 164 -38.34 65.04 -52.81
C GLU A 164 -37.33 66.03 -53.41
N ILE A 165 -36.05 65.92 -53.02
CA ILE A 165 -34.99 66.74 -53.59
C ILE A 165 -34.85 66.49 -55.10
N GLN A 166 -34.97 65.25 -55.55
CA GLN A 166 -34.94 64.94 -56.98
C GLN A 166 -36.16 65.50 -57.73
N ALA A 167 -37.36 65.42 -57.13
CA ALA A 167 -38.58 65.97 -57.71
C ALA A 167 -38.53 67.50 -57.82
N THR A 168 -38.10 68.19 -56.77
CA THR A 168 -37.92 69.66 -56.78
C THR A 168 -36.87 70.07 -57.80
N ARG A 169 -35.75 69.33 -57.90
CA ARG A 169 -34.73 69.55 -58.92
C ARG A 169 -35.31 69.46 -60.34
N GLN A 170 -36.07 68.41 -60.62
CA GLN A 170 -36.74 68.26 -61.92
C GLN A 170 -37.74 69.39 -62.20
N ALA A 171 -38.47 69.86 -61.19
CA ALA A 171 -39.38 70.99 -61.32
C ALA A 171 -38.63 72.31 -61.61
N PHE A 172 -37.53 72.58 -60.92
CA PHE A 172 -36.67 73.74 -61.18
C PHE A 172 -36.07 73.69 -62.57
N GLN A 173 -35.57 72.53 -63.01
CA GLN A 173 -35.06 72.36 -64.37
C GLN A 173 -36.14 72.69 -65.41
N LYS A 174 -37.35 72.15 -65.26
CA LYS A 174 -38.49 72.46 -66.13
C LYS A 174 -38.83 73.95 -66.15
N TYR A 175 -38.75 74.64 -65.02
CA TYR A 175 -38.98 76.09 -64.94
C TYR A 175 -37.91 76.88 -65.67
N ILE A 176 -36.63 76.52 -65.50
CA ILE A 176 -35.50 77.14 -66.21
C ILE A 176 -35.67 76.96 -67.72
N ASP A 177 -35.94 75.72 -68.16
CA ASP A 177 -36.12 75.39 -69.57
C ASP A 177 -37.29 76.19 -70.20
N ALA A 178 -38.37 76.41 -69.44
CA ALA A 178 -39.52 77.20 -69.89
C ALA A 178 -39.25 78.71 -69.93
N THR A 179 -38.49 79.25 -68.96
CA THR A 179 -38.26 80.70 -68.81
C THR A 179 -37.10 81.19 -69.69
N PHE A 180 -36.12 80.31 -69.95
CA PHE A 180 -34.89 80.62 -70.67
C PHE A 180 -34.60 79.56 -71.76
N PRO A 181 -35.41 79.49 -72.83
CA PRO A 181 -35.31 78.43 -73.84
C PRO A 181 -34.01 78.44 -74.66
N ASN A 182 -33.23 79.53 -74.58
CA ASN A 182 -31.95 79.68 -75.26
C ASN A 182 -30.75 79.19 -74.43
N LEU A 183 -30.97 78.75 -73.18
CA LEU A 183 -29.93 78.12 -72.37
C LEU A 183 -29.76 76.67 -72.82
N SER A 184 -28.52 76.28 -73.12
CA SER A 184 -28.20 74.88 -73.43
C SER A 184 -28.36 74.01 -72.19
N PRO A 185 -28.85 72.76 -72.33
CA PRO A 185 -28.94 71.81 -71.22
C PRO A 185 -27.61 71.72 -70.46
N GLY A 186 -27.65 71.86 -69.13
CA GLY A 186 -26.48 71.82 -68.26
C GLY A 186 -25.81 73.18 -67.97
N GLN A 187 -26.14 74.26 -68.69
CA GLN A 187 -25.57 75.59 -68.39
C GLN A 187 -26.02 76.15 -67.05
N ALA A 188 -27.17 75.73 -66.51
CA ALA A 188 -27.71 76.17 -65.23
C ALA A 188 -27.44 75.18 -64.07
N ASP A 189 -26.64 74.13 -64.30
CA ASP A 189 -26.40 73.09 -63.30
C ASP A 189 -25.71 73.61 -62.03
N PHE A 190 -24.97 74.72 -62.13
CA PHE A 190 -24.32 75.37 -60.99
C PHE A 190 -25.32 75.99 -59.99
N ILE A 191 -26.56 76.24 -60.41
CA ILE A 191 -27.62 76.80 -59.57
C ILE A 191 -28.22 75.70 -58.67
N LEU A 192 -28.16 74.45 -59.12
CA LEU A 192 -28.68 73.31 -58.38
C LEU A 192 -27.56 72.73 -57.50
N PRO A 193 -27.79 72.46 -56.20
CA PRO A 193 -26.76 71.91 -55.32
C PRO A 193 -26.10 70.65 -55.89
N LEU A 194 -24.76 70.61 -55.86
CA LEU A 194 -23.97 69.47 -56.31
C LEU A 194 -24.31 68.22 -55.50
N ARG A 195 -24.52 67.09 -56.18
CA ARG A 195 -24.51 65.77 -55.54
C ARG A 195 -23.42 64.92 -56.17
N THR A 196 -22.49 64.47 -55.32
CA THR A 196 -21.73 63.26 -55.57
C THR A 196 -22.68 62.08 -55.32
N THR A 197 -22.73 61.10 -56.21
CA THR A 197 -23.33 59.80 -55.88
C THR A 197 -22.73 59.35 -54.56
N PHE A 198 -23.57 58.99 -53.59
CA PHE A 198 -23.11 58.43 -52.34
C PHE A 198 -22.62 57.02 -52.63
N GLU A 199 -21.39 56.88 -53.13
CA GLU A 199 -20.71 55.61 -53.13
C GLU A 199 -20.49 55.23 -51.66
N PRO A 200 -20.89 54.02 -51.22
CA PRO A 200 -20.51 53.53 -49.91
C PRO A 200 -18.99 53.57 -49.86
N LYS A 201 -18.42 54.50 -49.07
CA LYS A 201 -17.02 54.37 -48.67
C LYS A 201 -16.94 53.04 -47.94
N ASP A 202 -16.12 52.14 -48.47
CA ASP A 202 -15.78 50.88 -47.84
C ASP A 202 -15.65 51.08 -46.33
N ILE A 203 -16.36 50.22 -45.59
CA ILE A 203 -16.15 50.04 -44.15
C ILE A 203 -14.64 50.03 -43.94
N PRO A 204 -14.06 50.92 -43.11
CA PRO A 204 -12.65 50.84 -42.81
C PRO A 204 -12.42 49.45 -42.22
N LYS A 205 -11.66 48.61 -42.93
CA LYS A 205 -11.02 47.46 -42.32
C LYS A 205 -10.30 48.02 -41.10
N GLU A 206 -10.80 47.66 -39.92
CA GLU A 206 -10.04 47.85 -38.69
C GLU A 206 -8.65 47.32 -38.96
N ALA A 207 -7.68 48.19 -38.70
CA ALA A 207 -6.28 47.90 -38.90
C ALA A 207 -5.93 46.60 -38.17
N GLU A 208 -5.64 45.56 -38.93
CA GLU A 208 -4.69 44.54 -38.50
C GLU A 208 -3.39 45.29 -38.18
N GLY A 209 -3.12 45.49 -36.89
CA GLY A 209 -2.11 46.45 -36.49
C GLY A 209 -1.85 46.55 -34.99
N ASN A 210 -1.43 45.43 -34.42
CA ASN A 210 -0.30 45.36 -33.47
C ASN A 210 -0.55 45.34 -31.95
N ASP A 211 0.04 44.30 -31.34
CA ASP A 211 0.61 44.19 -30.01
C ASP A 211 -0.29 44.37 -28.76
N ASN A 212 -0.84 43.24 -28.32
CA ASN A 212 -0.70 42.89 -26.91
C ASN A 212 0.05 41.57 -26.79
N GLU A 213 1.31 41.72 -26.40
CA GLU A 213 2.24 40.72 -25.90
C GLU A 213 1.55 39.90 -24.78
N TYR A 214 0.91 38.79 -25.15
CA TYR A 214 0.61 37.73 -24.21
C TYR A 214 1.94 37.09 -23.81
N LYS A 215 2.53 37.62 -22.73
CA LYS A 215 3.41 36.83 -21.87
C LYS A 215 2.68 35.53 -21.58
N ARG A 216 3.21 34.41 -22.12
CA ARG A 216 2.92 33.10 -21.55
C ARG A 216 3.19 33.21 -20.05
N PRO A 217 2.29 32.79 -19.15
CA PRO A 217 2.76 32.28 -17.90
C PRO A 217 3.59 31.05 -18.27
N SER A 218 4.90 31.25 -18.25
CA SER A 218 5.87 30.17 -18.14
C SER A 218 5.28 29.15 -17.18
N THR A 219 5.10 27.92 -17.67
CA THR A 219 4.90 26.74 -16.85
C THR A 219 5.74 26.88 -15.60
N GLU A 220 5.05 27.15 -14.49
CA GLU A 220 5.64 27.16 -13.17
C GLU A 220 5.98 25.69 -12.90
N SER A 221 7.22 25.34 -13.21
CA SER A 221 7.87 24.14 -12.72
C SER A 221 7.96 24.28 -11.19
N VAL A 222 6.87 23.96 -10.51
CA VAL A 222 6.85 23.75 -9.07
C VAL A 222 7.33 22.33 -8.80
N ARG A 223 8.66 22.27 -8.67
CA ARG A 223 9.50 21.47 -7.75
C ARG A 223 9.09 20.04 -7.42
N VAL A 224 10.02 19.13 -7.68
CA VAL A 224 10.46 18.18 -6.64
C VAL A 224 11.96 18.34 -6.41
N THR A 225 12.28 19.10 -5.37
CA THR A 225 13.60 19.08 -4.74
C THR A 225 13.71 17.76 -3.98
N ALA A 226 14.45 16.80 -4.53
CA ALA A 226 14.88 15.62 -3.78
C ALA A 226 15.94 16.02 -2.75
N MET A 227 15.48 16.42 -1.56
CA MET A 227 16.33 16.48 -0.36
C MET A 227 16.48 15.07 0.20
N SER A 228 17.39 14.27 -0.35
CA SER A 228 17.89 13.09 0.36
C SER A 228 19.14 13.49 1.14
N LYS A 229 18.91 13.92 2.39
CA LYS A 229 19.98 13.97 3.39
C LYS A 229 20.20 12.55 3.91
N GLN A 230 21.40 12.06 3.64
CA GLN A 230 22.32 11.44 4.61
C GLN A 230 21.72 10.51 5.67
N HIS A 231 22.13 9.24 5.55
CA HIS A 231 22.76 8.44 6.60
C HIS A 231 22.36 8.73 8.05
N PHE A 232 21.76 7.74 8.70
CA PHE A 232 22.16 7.37 10.07
C PHE A 232 21.87 5.88 10.34
N LYS A 233 22.96 5.18 10.71
CA LYS A 233 23.11 3.89 11.40
C LYS A 233 22.72 2.60 10.68
#